data_AF-A0A097ES12-F1
#
_entry.id   AF-A0A097ES12-F1
#
_cell.length_a   1.000
_cell.length_b   1.000
_cell.length_c   1.000
_cell.angle_alpha   90.00
_cell.angle_beta   90.00
_cell.angle_gamma   90.00
#
_symmetry.space_group_name_H-M   'P 1'
#
loop_
_entity.id
_entity.type
_entity.pdbx_description
1 polymer ?
#
loop_
_entity_poly.entity_id
_entity_poly.type
_entity_poly.pdbx_seq_one_letter_code
_entity_poly.pdbx_strand_id
1 'polypeptide(L)' 'MVKEQEIKHEEAQIKKFIQKLKSERNEIHCCYEAGMTGYSLYRYLKSLGVRCTIVAPGKIPRQNRDKM' A
#
# COMPACT_ATOMS: atom_id res chain seq x y z
N MET A 1 7.82 -7.74 -14.48
CA MET A 1 8.30 -8.25 -13.17
C MET A 1 7.56 -7.52 -12.07
N VAL A 2 6.69 -8.21 -11.34
CA VAL A 2 6.12 -7.71 -10.08
C VAL A 2 7.17 -7.98 -9.00
N LYS A 3 7.63 -6.95 -8.29
CA LYS A 3 8.54 -7.11 -7.15
C LYS A 3 7.69 -7.09 -5.88
N GLU A 4 7.64 -8.21 -5.19
CA GLU A 4 7.06 -8.31 -3.85
C GLU A 4 8.14 -7.97 -2.83
N GLN A 5 7.84 -7.05 -1.91
CA GLN A 5 8.76 -6.66 -0.86
C GLN A 5 7.97 -6.46 0.44
N GLU A 6 8.38 -7.15 1.50
CA GLU A 6 7.86 -6.95 2.84
C GLU A 6 8.70 -5.88 3.56
N ILE A 7 8.03 -4.99 4.29
CA ILE A 7 8.66 -3.97 5.13
C ILE A 7 8.03 -4.00 6.52
N LYS A 8 8.81 -3.61 7.52
CA LYS A 8 8.30 -3.44 8.89
C LYS A 8 7.25 -2.32 8.94
N HIS A 9 6.28 -2.46 9.84
CA HIS A 9 5.27 -1.44 10.13
C HIS A 9 5.86 -0.29 10.99
N GLU A 10 6.93 0.34 10.50
CA GLU A 10 7.57 1.48 11.13
C GLU A 10 7.48 2.69 10.19
N GLU A 11 7.03 3.84 10.71
CA GLU A 11 6.82 5.06 9.93
C GLU A 11 8.06 5.48 9.14
N ALA A 12 9.25 5.33 9.72
CA ALA A 12 10.53 5.62 9.08
C ALA A 12 10.82 4.71 7.88
N GLN A 13 10.50 3.40 7.98
CA GLN A 13 10.68 2.43 6.90
C GLN A 13 9.67 2.67 5.79
N ILE A 14 8.40 2.91 6.14
CA ILE A 14 7.34 3.24 5.18
C ILE A 14 7.69 4.51 4.40
N LYS A 15 8.18 5.56 5.07
CA LYS A 15 8.60 6.79 4.42
C LYS A 15 9.73 6.56 3.42
N LYS A 16 10.79 5.84 3.83
CA LYS A 16 11.91 5.51 2.94
C LYS A 16 11.43 4.72 1.72
N PHE A 17 10.54 3.75 1.93
CA PHE A 17 9.98 2.94 0.85
C PHE A 17 9.18 3.78 -0.14
N ILE A 18 8.26 4.62 0.34
CA ILE A 18 7.48 5.53 -0.51
C ILE A 18 8.38 6.51 -1.25
N GLN A 19 9.40 7.09 -0.60
CA GLN A 19 10.35 7.99 -1.25
C GLN A 19 11.14 7.30 -2.36
N LYS A 20 11.59 6.05 -2.12
CA LYS A 20 12.25 5.25 -3.15
C LYS A 20 11.34 5.01 -4.34
N LEU A 21 10.07 4.63 -4.10
CA LEU A 21 9.11 4.46 -5.18
C LEU A 21 8.83 5.76 -5.94
N LYS A 22 8.78 6.91 -5.25
CA LYS A 22 8.56 8.22 -5.89
C LYS A 22 9.76 8.62 -6.75
N SER A 23 10.96 8.18 -6.35
CA SER A 23 12.18 8.36 -7.13
C SER A 23 12.21 7.49 -8.39
N GLU A 24 11.60 6.30 -8.35
CA GLU A 24 11.58 5.37 -9.48
C GLU A 24 10.39 5.59 -10.43
N ARG A 25 9.29 6.19 -9.96
CA ARG A 25 8.03 6.37 -10.69
C ARG A 25 7.42 7.75 -10.38
N ASN A 26 7.04 8.50 -11.41
CA ASN A 26 6.42 9.83 -11.26
C ASN A 26 5.11 9.81 -10.43
N GLU A 27 4.31 8.75 -10.53
CA GLU A 27 3.04 8.62 -9.80
C GLU A 27 2.93 7.25 -9.14
N ILE A 28 2.46 7.25 -7.89
CA ILE A 28 2.18 6.04 -7.11
C ILE A 28 0.73 6.06 -6.67
N HIS A 29 -0.01 5.00 -7.01
CA HIS A 29 -1.29 4.69 -6.37
C HIS A 29 -1.10 3.52 -5.41
N CYS A 30 -1.60 3.68 -4.21
CA CYS A 30 -1.61 2.63 -3.19
C CYS A 30 -3.05 2.22 -2.90
N CYS A 31 -3.28 0.93 -2.71
CA CYS A 31 -4.52 0.42 -2.16
C CYS A 31 -4.24 -0.06 -0.73
N TYR A 32 -5.00 0.45 0.24
CA TYR A 32 -4.94 0.00 1.62
C TYR A 32 -6.20 -0.79 1.94
N GLU A 33 -6.04 -2.06 2.31
CA GLU A 33 -7.13 -2.85 2.87
C GLU A 33 -7.31 -2.43 4.34
N ALA A 34 -8.50 -1.97 4.69
CA ALA A 34 -8.79 -1.61 6.08
C ALA A 34 -8.77 -2.89 6.94
N GLY A 35 -7.69 -3.06 7.71
CA GLY A 35 -7.54 -4.16 8.64
C GLY A 35 -8.00 -3.80 10.06
N MET A 36 -7.81 -4.72 11.00
CA MET A 36 -8.10 -4.49 12.42
C MET A 36 -7.37 -3.28 13.02
N THR A 37 -6.26 -2.85 12.41
CA THR A 37 -5.43 -1.71 12.85
C THR A 37 -6.00 -0.34 12.43
N GLY A 38 -7.17 -0.31 11.80
CA GLY A 38 -7.90 0.92 11.51
C GLY A 38 -7.32 1.74 10.36
N TYR A 39 -7.17 3.06 10.53
CA TYR A 39 -6.81 3.99 9.46
C TYR A 39 -5.46 4.70 9.68
N SER A 40 -4.67 4.24 10.65
CA SER A 40 -3.40 4.88 11.05
C SER A 40 -2.42 4.97 9.87
N LEU A 41 -2.23 3.83 9.18
CA LEU A 41 -1.37 3.76 8.00
C LEU A 41 -1.89 4.60 6.84
N TYR A 42 -3.20 4.57 6.61
CA TYR A 42 -3.84 5.40 5.58
C TYR A 42 -3.60 6.90 5.82
N ARG A 43 -3.79 7.37 7.05
CA ARG A 43 -3.56 8.77 7.43
C ARG A 43 -2.10 9.15 7.23
N TYR A 44 -1.17 8.26 7.59
CA TYR A 44 0.26 8.48 7.39
C TYR A 44 0.65 8.53 5.90
N LEU A 45 0.16 7.60 5.08
CA LEU A 45 0.41 7.64 3.63
C LEU A 45 -0.18 8.89 2.97
N LYS A 46 -1.33 9.35 3.44
CA LYS A 46 -1.96 10.59 2.99
C LYS A 46 -1.13 11.82 3.36
N SER A 47 -0.55 11.87 4.57
CA SER A 47 0.34 12.98 4.97
C SER A 47 1.64 13.03 4.16
N LEU A 48 2.11 11.88 3.66
CA LEU A 48 3.24 11.78 2.72
C LEU A 48 2.89 12.18 1.28
N GLY A 49 1.65 12.61 1.02
CA GLY A 49 1.16 13.00 -0.30
C GLY A 49 1.11 11.82 -1.27
N VAL A 50 0.72 10.64 -0.79
CA VAL A 50 0.50 9.46 -1.63
C VAL A 50 -0.99 9.33 -1.90
N ARG A 51 -1.35 9.04 -3.16
CA ARG A 51 -2.73 8.70 -3.52
C ARG A 51 -3.04 7.29 -3.01
N CYS A 52 -3.65 7.22 -1.84
CA CYS A 52 -4.08 5.97 -1.22
C CYS A 52 -5.60 5.81 -1.33
N THR A 53 -6.05 4.71 -1.91
CA THR A 53 -7.46 4.31 -1.98
C THR A 53 -7.71 3.27 -0.90
N ILE A 54 -8.69 3.53 -0.02
CA ILE A 54 -9.14 2.54 0.96
C ILE A 54 -10.04 1.54 0.24
N VAL A 55 -9.72 0.27 0.40
CA VAL A 55 -10.55 -0.84 -0.11
C VAL A 55 -11.16 -1.55 1.08
N ALA A 56 -12.48 -1.78 1.01
CA ALA A 56 -13.17 -2.57 2.03
C ALA A 56 -12.65 -4.02 1.99
N PRO A 57 -12.46 -4.68 3.16
CA PRO A 57 -12.12 -6.09 3.19
C PRO A 57 -13.18 -6.88 2.41
N GLY A 58 -12.75 -7.67 1.42
CA GLY A 58 -13.62 -8.40 0.51
C GLY A 58 -13.90 -7.75 -0.86
N LYS A 59 -13.40 -6.55 -1.13
CA LYS A 59 -13.48 -5.91 -2.47
C LYS A 59 -12.18 -5.92 -3.27
N ILE A 60 -11.09 -6.41 -2.70
CA ILE A 60 -9.87 -6.64 -3.48
C ILE A 60 -10.17 -7.83 -4.40
N PRO A 61 -10.10 -7.69 -5.74
CA PRO A 61 -10.18 -8.83 -6.62
C PRO A 61 -8.99 -9.73 -6.30
N ARG A 62 -9.23 -10.78 -5.50
CA ARG A 62 -8.27 -11.87 -5.38
C ARG A 62 -8.16 -12.45 -6.79
N GLN A 63 -6.96 -12.41 -7.35
CA GLN A 63 -6.68 -13.14 -8.57
C GLN A 63 -7.05 -14.59 -8.27
N ASN A 64 -8.07 -15.10 -8.96
CA ASN A 64 -8.60 -16.44 -8.81
C ASN A 64 -7.47 -17.43 -9.15
N ARG A 65 -6.66 -17.82 -8.15
CA ARG A 65 -5.90 -19.07 -8.20
C ARG A 65 -6.88 -20.20 -7.90
N ASP A 66 -7.87 -20.31 -8.75
CA ASP A 66 -8.72 -21.49 -8.88
C ASP A 66 -9.08 -21.60 -10.35
N LYS A 67 -8.24 -22.38 -11.03
CA LYS A 67 -8.61 -23.20 -12.17
C LYS A 67 -7.71 -24.43 -12.12
N MET A 68 -8.30 -25.49 -11.54
CA MET A 68 -8.01 -26.93 -11.67
C MET A 68 -6.64 -27.44 -11.25
#